data_AF-A0A9D6DAX5-F1
#
_entry.id   AF-A0A9D6DAX5-F1
#
_cell.length_a   1.000
_cell.length_b   1.000
_cell.length_c   1.000
_cell.angle_alpha   90.00
_cell.angle_beta   90.00
_cell.angle_gamma   90.00
#
_symmetry.space_group_name_H-M   'P 1'
#
loop_
_entity.id
_entity.type
_entity.pdbx_description
1 polymer ?
#
loop_
_entity_poly.entity_id
_entity_poly.type
_entity_poly.pdbx_seq_one_letter_code
_entity_poly.pdbx_strand_id
1 'polypeptide(L)'
;MDKSLTGLKIEYWYHVLVVLGAAGVIAAMTFELKGIANAHAIIMSLGVLFVGLGEWINHPLQTKIMPPNVYMGGGGIISGHPRNPNFLGTLFDILGFILICISIYKISNAP
;
A
#
# COMPACT_ATOMS: atom_id res chain seq x y z
N MET A 1 13.07 -5.36 25.00
CA MET A 1 12.77 -4.69 23.72
C MET A 1 11.63 -5.44 23.07
N ASP A 2 10.46 -4.84 23.11
CA ASP A 2 9.18 -5.50 22.85
C ASP A 2 8.98 -5.89 21.38
N LYS A 3 8.43 -7.09 21.19
CA LYS A 3 7.99 -7.66 19.91
C LYS A 3 6.68 -7.00 19.44
N SER A 4 6.73 -5.72 19.09
CA SER A 4 5.55 -5.01 18.54
C SER A 4 5.55 -4.92 17.01
N LEU A 5 6.72 -5.05 16.37
CA LEU A 5 6.87 -4.92 14.90
C LEU A 5 7.25 -6.22 14.18
N THR A 6 7.42 -7.33 14.90
CA THR A 6 7.90 -8.60 14.33
C THR A 6 6.86 -9.31 13.46
N GLY A 7 5.58 -8.94 13.58
CA GLY A 7 4.48 -9.50 12.79
C GLY A 7 4.29 -8.84 11.42
N LEU A 8 4.76 -7.60 11.23
CA LEU A 8 4.61 -6.89 9.98
C LEU A 8 5.85 -7.10 9.11
N LYS A 9 5.86 -8.19 8.35
CA LYS A 9 6.92 -8.43 7.37
C LYS A 9 6.74 -7.47 6.18
N ILE A 10 7.50 -6.38 6.18
CA ILE A 10 7.56 -5.43 5.07
C ILE A 10 8.36 -6.07 3.93
N GLU A 11 7.73 -6.98 3.20
CA GLU A 11 8.34 -7.71 2.08
C GLU A 11 8.09 -7.05 0.71
N TYR A 12 6.98 -6.32 0.57
CA TYR A 12 6.56 -5.73 -0.70
C TYR A 12 6.38 -4.22 -0.59
N TRP A 13 6.51 -3.51 -1.71
CA TRP A 13 6.43 -2.05 -1.78
C TRP A 13 5.09 -1.51 -1.26
N TYR A 14 3.99 -2.23 -1.48
CA TYR A 14 2.67 -1.82 -0.97
C TYR A 14 2.56 -1.93 0.55
N HIS A 15 3.31 -2.81 1.22
CA HIS A 15 3.38 -2.82 2.69
C HIS A 15 4.04 -1.54 3.22
N VAL A 16 5.05 -1.02 2.52
CA VAL A 16 5.68 0.26 2.86
C VAL A 16 4.66 1.39 2.79
N LEU A 17 3.83 1.42 1.75
CA LEU A 17 2.77 2.42 1.61
C LEU A 17 1.73 2.33 2.73
N VAL A 18 1.33 1.13 3.14
CA VAL A 18 0.42 0.95 4.28
C VAL A 18 1.04 1.52 5.56
N VAL A 19 2.29 1.20 5.84
CA VAL A 19 2.98 1.69 7.05
C VAL A 19 3.14 3.21 7.02
N LEU A 20 3.63 3.77 5.91
CA LEU A 20 3.84 5.21 5.78
C LEU A 20 2.52 5.99 5.81
N GLY A 21 1.49 5.49 5.13
CA GLY A 21 0.16 6.08 5.16
C GLY A 21 -0.46 6.07 6.56
N ALA A 22 -0.43 4.93 7.25
CA ALA A 22 -0.95 4.82 8.62
C ALA A 22 -0.17 5.70 9.60
N ALA A 23 1.17 5.68 9.54
CA ALA A 23 2.02 6.52 10.38
C ALA A 23 1.77 8.01 10.10
N GLY A 24 1.60 8.41 8.84
CA GLY A 24 1.29 9.78 8.44
C GLY A 24 -0.05 10.27 8.99
N VAL A 25 -1.10 9.42 8.95
CA VAL A 25 -2.40 9.74 9.55
C VAL A 25 -2.25 9.94 11.06
N ILE A 26 -1.60 9.01 11.76
CA ILE A 26 -1.40 9.09 13.21
C ILE A 26 -0.61 10.35 13.56
N ALA A 27 0.48 10.62 12.85
CA ALA A 27 1.32 11.79 13.08
C ALA A 27 0.53 13.09 12.90
N ALA A 28 -0.24 13.21 11.81
CA ALA A 28 -1.04 14.41 11.52
C ALA A 28 -2.26 14.58 12.45
N MET A 29 -2.73 13.51 13.10
CA MET A 29 -3.76 13.59 14.15
C MET A 29 -3.18 13.92 15.54
N THR A 30 -1.90 13.63 15.75
CA THR A 30 -1.26 13.73 17.08
C THR A 30 -0.43 15.01 17.23
N PHE A 31 0.23 15.44 16.16
CA PHE A 31 1.16 16.56 16.15
C PHE A 31 0.70 17.65 15.19
N GLU A 32 0.93 18.91 15.55
CA GLU A 32 0.79 20.03 14.62
C GLU A 32 1.95 20.03 13.63
N LEU A 33 1.66 19.83 12.36
CA LEU A 33 2.67 19.76 11.30
C LEU A 33 3.00 21.19 10.83
N LYS A 34 4.30 21.49 10.75
CA LYS A 34 4.77 22.78 10.23
C LYS A 34 4.88 22.71 8.71
N GLY A 35 4.39 23.74 8.02
CA GLY A 35 4.49 23.88 6.55
C GLY A 35 3.38 23.20 5.74
N ILE A 36 2.48 22.46 6.39
CA ILE A 36 1.29 21.89 5.76
C ILE A 36 0.16 21.84 6.78
N ALA A 37 -1.06 22.23 6.39
CA ALA A 37 -2.21 22.05 7.27
C ALA A 37 -2.44 20.55 7.52
N ASN A 38 -2.63 20.17 8.79
CA ASN A 38 -2.82 18.77 9.19
C ASN A 38 -3.94 18.08 8.39
N ALA A 39 -5.02 18.78 8.08
CA ALA A 39 -6.10 18.23 7.25
C ALA A 39 -5.61 17.74 5.87
N HIS A 40 -4.69 18.48 5.22
CA HIS A 40 -4.12 18.08 3.93
C HIS A 40 -3.16 16.90 4.08
N ALA A 41 -2.36 16.89 5.15
CA ALA A 41 -1.48 15.78 5.47
C ALA A 41 -2.25 14.48 5.77
N ILE A 42 -3.39 14.56 6.48
CA ILE A 42 -4.29 13.43 6.73
C ILE A 42 -4.85 12.90 5.40
N ILE A 43 -5.38 13.77 4.54
CA ILE A 43 -5.94 13.35 3.24
C ILE A 43 -4.86 12.69 2.37
N MET A 44 -3.65 13.26 2.33
CA MET A 44 -2.51 12.67 1.61
C MET A 44 -2.19 11.28 2.15
N SER A 45 -2.04 11.17 3.48
CA SER A 45 -1.62 9.93 4.14
C SER A 45 -2.68 8.84 4.02
N LEU A 46 -3.98 9.19 4.06
CA LEU A 46 -5.08 8.28 3.76
C LEU A 46 -5.05 7.80 2.30
N GLY A 47 -4.72 8.69 1.37
CA GLY A 47 -4.56 8.32 -0.04
C GLY A 47 -3.44 7.29 -0.23
N VAL A 48 -2.27 7.53 0.38
CA VAL A 48 -1.14 6.59 0.38
C VAL A 48 -1.51 5.25 1.04
N LEU A 49 -2.20 5.30 2.17
CA LEU A 49 -2.68 4.11 2.88
C LEU A 49 -3.62 3.28 2.00
N PHE A 50 -4.57 3.91 1.31
CA PHE A 50 -5.53 3.22 0.45
C PHE A 50 -4.88 2.61 -0.79
N VAL A 51 -3.92 3.28 -1.42
CA VAL A 51 -3.13 2.65 -2.49
C VAL A 51 -2.35 1.44 -1.95
N GLY A 52 -1.72 1.56 -0.79
CA GLY A 52 -1.03 0.42 -0.17
C GLY A 52 -1.94 -0.77 0.12
N LEU A 53 -3.14 -0.52 0.64
CA LEU A 53 -4.14 -1.57 0.92
C LEU A 53 -4.73 -2.17 -0.36
N GLY A 54 -5.05 -1.34 -1.35
CA GLY A 54 -5.60 -1.79 -2.63
C GLY A 54 -4.63 -2.70 -3.38
N GLU A 55 -3.36 -2.29 -3.44
CA GLU A 55 -2.28 -3.07 -4.02
C GLU A 55 -2.01 -4.36 -3.25
N TRP A 56 -2.08 -4.35 -1.91
CA TRP A 56 -1.97 -5.58 -1.14
C TRP A 56 -3.11 -6.56 -1.48
N ILE A 57 -4.36 -6.08 -1.52
CA ILE A 57 -5.52 -6.91 -1.87
C ILE A 57 -5.40 -7.47 -3.29
N ASN A 58 -4.88 -6.68 -4.23
CA ASN A 58 -4.68 -7.05 -5.63
C ASN A 58 -3.48 -8.00 -5.85
N HIS A 59 -2.66 -8.26 -4.85
CA HIS A 59 -1.49 -9.14 -4.93
C HIS A 59 -1.59 -10.31 -3.93
N PRO A 60 -2.62 -11.19 -4.05
CA PRO A 60 -2.72 -12.36 -3.20
C PRO A 60 -1.63 -13.39 -3.53
N LEU A 61 -1.23 -14.16 -2.53
CA LEU A 61 -0.34 -15.30 -2.73
C LEU A 61 -1.00 -16.29 -3.69
N GLN A 62 -0.31 -16.57 -4.78
CA GLN A 62 -0.73 -17.51 -5.80
C GLN A 62 0.31 -18.61 -5.92
N THR A 63 -0.17 -19.83 -6.01
CA THR A 63 0.65 -21.02 -6.21
C THR A 63 0.19 -21.75 -7.47
N LYS A 64 1.15 -22.17 -8.30
CA LYS A 64 0.88 -22.97 -9.50
C LYS A 64 1.83 -24.15 -9.56
N ILE A 65 1.32 -25.28 -10.02
CA ILE A 65 2.12 -26.45 -10.35
C ILE A 65 2.67 -26.24 -11.76
N MET A 66 3.99 -26.25 -11.89
CA MET A 66 4.69 -26.22 -13.17
C MET A 66 5.09 -27.65 -13.55
N PRO A 67 4.55 -28.20 -14.65
CA PRO A 67 4.95 -29.53 -15.11
C PRO A 67 6.41 -29.53 -15.59
N PRO A 68 7.05 -30.72 -15.64
CA PRO A 68 8.39 -30.87 -16.18
C PRO A 68 8.52 -30.23 -17.58
N ASN A 69 9.56 -29.42 -17.79
CA ASN A 69 9.87 -28.83 -19.08
C ASN A 69 11.39 -28.62 -19.25
N VAL A 70 11.81 -28.15 -20.42
CA VAL A 70 13.24 -27.95 -20.76
C VAL A 70 13.98 -26.98 -19.83
N TYR A 71 13.26 -26.09 -19.14
CA TYR A 71 13.82 -25.14 -18.17
C TYR A 71 13.73 -25.65 -16.73
N MET A 72 12.91 -26.67 -16.46
CA MET A 72 12.70 -27.25 -15.13
C MET A 72 12.37 -28.74 -15.26
N GLY A 73 13.41 -29.57 -15.40
CA GLY A 73 13.30 -30.98 -15.77
C GLY A 73 12.51 -31.89 -14.81
N GLY A 74 12.31 -31.48 -13.55
CA GLY A 74 11.51 -32.22 -12.56
C GLY A 74 10.10 -31.65 -12.32
N GLY A 75 9.75 -30.52 -12.95
CA GLY A 75 8.60 -29.72 -12.54
C GLY A 75 8.79 -29.10 -11.14
N GLY A 76 7.77 -28.40 -10.63
CA GLY A 76 7.82 -27.80 -9.30
C GLY A 76 6.58 -26.98 -8.94
N ILE A 77 6.57 -26.45 -7.72
CA ILE A 77 5.57 -25.47 -7.28
C ILE A 77 6.19 -24.09 -7.37
N ILE A 78 5.56 -23.20 -8.13
CA ILE A 78 5.93 -21.79 -8.20
C ILE A 78 4.92 -21.02 -7.35
N SER A 79 5.42 -20.22 -6.41
CA SER A 79 4.62 -19.33 -5.58
C SER A 79 5.07 -17.88 -5.76
N GLY A 80 4.13 -16.94 -5.68
CA GLY A 80 4.42 -15.52 -5.76
C GLY A 80 3.17 -14.68 -5.58
N HIS A 81 3.35 -13.36 -5.69
CA HIS A 81 2.26 -12.39 -5.59
C HIS A 81 2.10 -11.61 -6.90
N PRO A 82 1.77 -12.25 -8.04
CA PRO A 82 1.47 -11.51 -9.26
C PRO A 82 0.12 -10.79 -9.12
N ARG A 83 -0.06 -9.65 -9.81
CA ARG A 83 -1.31 -8.90 -9.74
C ARG A 83 -2.49 -9.76 -10.21
N ASN A 84 -3.48 -9.91 -9.35
CA ASN A 84 -4.77 -10.51 -9.64
C ASN A 84 -5.86 -9.51 -9.21
N PRO A 85 -6.37 -8.67 -10.14
CA PRO A 85 -7.23 -7.55 -9.80
C PRO A 85 -8.50 -8.02 -9.12
N ASN A 86 -8.75 -7.47 -7.93
CA ASN A 86 -9.95 -7.64 -7.15
C ASN A 86 -10.78 -6.35 -7.20
N PHE A 87 -12.11 -6.46 -7.22
CA PHE A 87 -12.99 -5.29 -7.21
C PHE A 87 -12.71 -4.36 -6.03
N LEU A 88 -12.57 -4.91 -4.81
CA LEU A 88 -12.29 -4.14 -3.61
C LEU A 88 -10.91 -3.50 -3.68
N GLY A 89 -9.87 -4.25 -4.06
CA GLY A 89 -8.52 -3.73 -4.19
C GLY A 89 -8.45 -2.57 -5.20
N THR A 90 -9.10 -2.74 -6.35
CA THR A 90 -9.19 -1.70 -7.39
C THR A 90 -9.96 -0.46 -6.90
N LEU A 91 -11.03 -0.64 -6.12
CA LEU A 91 -11.75 0.48 -5.51
C LEU A 91 -10.85 1.26 -4.54
N PHE A 92 -10.07 0.57 -3.71
CA PHE A 92 -9.09 1.20 -2.82
C PHE A 92 -8.01 1.96 -3.60
N ASP A 93 -7.47 1.39 -4.69
CA ASP A 93 -6.49 2.08 -5.55
C ASP A 93 -7.07 3.37 -6.14
N ILE A 94 -8.30 3.33 -6.66
CA ILE A 94 -8.99 4.50 -7.25
C ILE A 94 -9.23 5.57 -6.18
N LEU A 95 -9.79 5.18 -5.03
CA LEU A 95 -10.04 6.12 -3.93
C LEU A 95 -8.74 6.74 -3.43
N GLY A 96 -7.69 5.92 -3.25
CA GLY A 96 -6.38 6.38 -2.83
C GLY A 96 -5.79 7.39 -3.80
N PHE A 97 -5.84 7.10 -5.11
CA PHE A 97 -5.37 8.01 -6.15
C PHE A 97 -6.14 9.34 -6.15
N ILE A 98 -7.47 9.32 -6.04
CA ILE A 98 -8.30 10.53 -5.95
C ILE A 98 -7.90 11.38 -4.74
N LEU A 99 -7.71 10.77 -3.56
CA LEU A 99 -7.31 11.50 -2.36
C LEU A 99 -5.93 12.14 -2.49
N ILE A 100 -4.98 11.42 -3.10
CA ILE A 100 -3.63 11.97 -3.39
C ILE A 100 -3.75 13.18 -4.32
N CYS A 101 -4.48 13.07 -5.43
CA CYS A 101 -4.68 14.20 -6.37
C CYS A 101 -5.34 15.41 -5.69
N ILE A 102 -6.39 15.19 -4.91
CA ILE A 102 -7.07 16.26 -4.15
C ILE A 102 -6.10 16.92 -3.15
N SER A 103 -5.30 16.12 -2.44
CA SER A 103 -4.36 16.67 -1.46
C SER A 103 -3.26 17.48 -2.13
N ILE A 104 -2.67 16.98 -3.22
CA ILE A 104 -1.67 17.72 -4.01
C ILE A 104 -2.24 19.08 -4.45
N TYR A 105 -3.45 19.09 -5.01
CA TYR A 105 -4.11 20.34 -5.43
C TYR A 105 -4.33 21.30 -4.26
N LYS A 106 -4.75 20.80 -3.09
CA LYS A 106 -4.97 21.65 -1.92
C LYS A 106 -3.67 22.21 -1.36
N ILE A 107 -2.61 21.41 -1.31
CA ILE A 107 -1.29 21.82 -0.85
C ILE A 107 -0.69 22.87 -1.80
N SER A 108 -0.83 22.68 -3.11
CA SER A 108 -0.26 23.60 -4.11
C SER A 108 -0.94 24.97 -4.15
N ASN A 109 -2.19 25.06 -3.67
CA ASN A 109 -2.97 26.30 -3.61
C ASN A 109 -3.14 26.81 -2.18
N ALA A 110 -2.40 26.26 -1.21
CA ALA A 110 -2.41 26.77 0.16
C ALA A 110 -1.72 28.14 0.20
N PRO A 111 -2.30 29.14 0.89
CA PRO A 111 -1.74 30.48 1.03
C PRO A 111 -0.48 30.52 1.90
#